data_AF-A0A7K3EZC6-F1
#
_entry.id   AF-A0A7K3EZC6-F1
#
_cell.length_a   1.000
_cell.length_b   1.000
_cell.length_c   1.000
_cell.angle_alpha   90.00
_cell.angle_beta   90.00
_cell.angle_gamma   90.00
#
_symmetry.space_group_name_H-M   'P 1'
#
loop_
_entity.id
_entity.type
_entity.pdbx_description
1 polymer ?
#
loop_
_entity_poly.entity_id
_entity_poly.type
_entity_poly.pdbx_seq_one_letter_code
_entity_poly.pdbx_strand_id
1 'polypeptide(L)'
;FARAVRPGEPSPADAARLLPVPEALRRLNEAAARTPTVPVLHWSDAGAPVVRTAPASGTRRPDLTAALARAVIGFLAGPDRERLRACHAPRCVRYFLKDHPRQEWCKPSCGNRARVARHQRRRAPAAGPLL
;
A
#
# COMPACT_ATOMS: atom_id res chain seq x y z
N PHE A 1 -0.96 1.50 -5.31
CA PHE A 1 0.37 1.66 -4.68
C PHE A 1 1.54 1.57 -5.65
N ALA A 2 1.52 0.69 -6.66
CA ALA A 2 2.56 0.59 -7.70
C ALA A 2 3.05 1.93 -8.29
N ARG A 3 2.14 2.88 -8.59
CA ARG A 3 2.53 4.22 -9.07
C ARG A 3 3.30 5.04 -8.02
N ALA A 4 2.94 4.90 -6.74
CA ALA A 4 3.47 5.71 -5.64
C ALA A 4 4.90 5.32 -5.23
N VAL A 5 5.35 4.09 -5.54
CA VAL A 5 6.71 3.64 -5.22
C VAL A 5 7.74 3.95 -6.31
N ARG A 6 7.33 4.58 -7.42
CA ARG A 6 8.24 4.98 -8.50
C ARG A 6 9.27 6.02 -8.00
N PRO A 7 10.53 5.99 -8.47
CA PRO A 7 11.06 5.13 -9.54
C PRO A 7 11.37 3.68 -9.13
N GLY A 8 11.18 3.31 -7.86
CA GLY A 8 11.33 1.93 -7.40
C GLY A 8 10.37 0.96 -8.09
N GLU A 9 10.74 -0.32 -8.06
CA GLU A 9 9.96 -1.39 -8.68
C GLU A 9 8.66 -1.65 -7.88
N PRO A 10 7.50 -1.86 -8.53
CA PRO A 10 6.29 -2.27 -7.85
C PRO A 10 6.39 -3.69 -7.28
N SER A 11 5.39 -4.09 -6.50
CA SER A 11 5.24 -5.48 -6.07
C SER A 11 5.25 -6.42 -7.28
N PRO A 12 5.85 -7.63 -7.20
CA PRO A 12 5.83 -8.58 -8.30
C PRO A 12 4.42 -8.91 -8.84
N ALA A 13 3.40 -8.87 -7.98
CA ALA A 13 2.00 -9.06 -8.42
C ALA A 13 1.49 -7.92 -9.30
N ASP A 14 2.01 -6.72 -9.07
CA ASP A 14 1.66 -5.49 -9.77
C ASP A 14 2.61 -5.22 -10.96
N ALA A 15 3.64 -6.04 -11.17
CA ALA A 15 4.62 -5.84 -12.24
C ALA A 15 4.04 -6.18 -13.63
N ALA A 16 3.19 -7.21 -13.71
CA ALA A 16 2.68 -7.74 -14.98
C ALA A 16 1.32 -7.16 -15.38
N ARG A 17 0.47 -6.75 -14.42
CA ARG A 17 -0.90 -6.34 -14.72
C ARG A 17 -1.35 -5.20 -13.82
N LEU A 18 -1.35 -3.98 -14.36
CA LEU A 18 -1.88 -2.79 -13.69
C LEU A 18 -3.04 -2.22 -14.48
N LEU A 19 -4.05 -1.74 -13.74
CA LEU A 19 -5.01 -0.81 -14.32
C LEU A 19 -4.27 0.45 -14.78
N PRO A 20 -4.65 1.05 -15.93
CA PRO A 20 -4.20 2.37 -16.29
C PRO A 20 -4.43 3.34 -15.13
N VAL A 21 -3.44 4.21 -14.85
CA VAL A 21 -3.51 5.11 -13.69
C VAL A 21 -4.80 5.96 -13.66
N PRO A 22 -5.26 6.56 -14.78
CA PRO A 22 -6.52 7.31 -14.78
C PRO A 22 -7.72 6.48 -14.33
N GLU A 23 -7.81 5.22 -14.78
CA GLU A 23 -8.88 4.31 -14.42
C GLU A 23 -8.81 3.89 -12.93
N ALA A 24 -7.61 3.65 -12.41
CA ALA A 24 -7.42 3.36 -10.99
C ALA A 24 -7.82 4.55 -10.10
N LEU A 25 -7.47 5.78 -10.50
CA LEU A 25 -7.86 7.01 -9.80
C LEU A 25 -9.37 7.21 -9.82
N ARG A 26 -10.00 7.03 -10.99
CA ARG A 26 -11.46 7.13 -11.15
C ARG A 26 -12.18 6.18 -10.19
N ARG A 27 -11.83 4.90 -10.20
CA ARG A 27 -12.43 3.89 -9.30
C ARG A 27 -12.23 4.21 -7.82
N LEU A 28 -11.03 4.68 -7.44
CA LEU A 28 -10.73 5.04 -6.06
C LEU A 28 -11.59 6.24 -5.60
N ASN A 29 -11.70 7.27 -6.44
CA ASN A 29 -12.49 8.46 -6.15
C ASN A 29 -13.99 8.14 -6.10
N GLU A 30 -14.51 7.37 -7.05
CA GLU A 30 -15.90 6.91 -7.04
C GLU A 30 -16.22 6.08 -5.79
N ALA A 31 -15.32 5.17 -5.40
CA ALA A 31 -15.48 4.39 -4.20
C ALA A 31 -15.52 5.26 -2.94
N ALA A 32 -14.66 6.28 -2.85
CA ALA A 32 -14.63 7.22 -1.73
C ALA A 32 -15.90 8.09 -1.66
N ALA A 33 -16.48 8.43 -2.82
CA ALA A 33 -17.66 9.28 -2.95
C ALA A 33 -18.98 8.57 -2.58
N ARG A 34 -19.02 7.23 -2.55
CA ARG A 34 -20.25 6.47 -2.22
C ARG A 34 -20.85 6.80 -0.85
N THR A 35 -20.07 7.37 0.06
CA THR A 35 -20.55 7.83 1.36
C THR A 35 -20.06 9.24 1.60
N PRO A 36 -20.88 10.28 1.38
CA PRO A 36 -20.49 11.65 1.69
C PRO A 36 -20.04 11.79 3.15
N THR A 37 -18.95 12.53 3.35
CA THR A 37 -18.41 12.85 4.68
C THR A 37 -18.26 14.34 4.84
N VAL A 38 -18.40 14.82 6.07
CA VAL A 38 -18.18 16.20 6.45
C VAL A 38 -16.96 16.31 7.37
N PRO A 39 -16.19 17.41 7.32
CA PRO A 39 -15.20 17.70 8.35
C PRO A 39 -15.90 17.99 9.67
N VAL A 40 -15.37 17.43 10.75
CA VAL A 40 -15.82 17.63 12.13
C VAL A 40 -14.62 18.11 12.92
N LEU A 41 -14.74 19.32 13.45
CA LEU A 41 -13.75 19.88 14.37
C LEU A 41 -13.98 19.27 15.75
N HIS A 42 -12.96 18.60 16.27
CA HIS A 42 -12.92 18.14 17.65
C HIS A 42 -11.95 19.02 18.43
N TRP A 43 -12.43 19.58 19.54
CA TRP A 43 -11.62 20.36 20.46
C TRP A 43 -11.81 19.77 21.85
N SER A 44 -10.74 19.22 22.43
CA SER A 44 -10.74 18.75 23.82
C SER A 44 -10.07 19.78 24.71
N ASP A 45 -10.50 19.87 25.97
CA ASP A 45 -9.99 20.86 26.93
C ASP A 45 -8.46 20.81 27.14
N ALA A 46 -7.85 19.65 26.92
CA ALA A 46 -6.41 19.42 27.13
C ALA A 46 -5.57 19.38 25.84
N GLY A 47 -6.11 19.74 24.67
CA GLY A 47 -5.46 19.45 23.39
C GLY A 47 -5.63 20.50 22.29
N ALA A 48 -4.76 20.41 21.29
CA ALA A 48 -4.92 21.15 20.04
C ALA A 48 -6.17 20.69 19.28
N PRO A 49 -6.83 21.57 18.51
CA PRO A 49 -7.95 21.18 17.67
C PRO A 49 -7.56 20.13 16.64
N VAL A 50 -8.40 19.11 16.46
CA VAL A 50 -8.21 18.03 15.49
C VAL A 50 -9.42 17.97 14.55
N VAL A 51 -9.17 18.03 13.25
CA VAL A 51 -10.23 17.79 12.25
C VAL A 51 -10.29 16.31 11.92
N ARG A 52 -11.49 15.73 12.00
CA ARG A 52 -11.78 14.36 11.56
C ARG A 52 -12.88 14.38 10.50
N THR A 53 -12.94 13.34 9.68
CA THR A 53 -14.06 13.16 8.74
C THR A 53 -15.10 12.23 9.35
N ALA A 54 -16.36 12.63 9.37
CA ALA A 54 -17.49 11.79 9.77
C ALA A 54 -18.47 11.63 8.60
N PRO A 55 -19.23 10.53 8.52
CA PRO A 55 -20.33 10.41 7.58
C PRO A 55 -21.32 11.58 7.72
N ALA A 56 -21.82 12.09 6.61
CA ALA A 56 -22.90 13.09 6.63
C ALA A 56 -24.16 12.48 7.26
N SER A 57 -24.97 13.32 7.95
CA SER A 57 -26.22 12.88 8.57
C SER A 57 -27.13 12.13 7.57
N GLY A 58 -27.75 11.04 8.00
CA GLY A 58 -28.63 10.20 7.17
C GLY A 58 -27.97 8.98 6.54
N THR A 59 -26.65 8.78 6.66
CA THR A 59 -25.99 7.53 6.24
C THR A 59 -26.33 6.38 7.18
N ARG A 60 -27.16 5.44 6.73
CA ARG A 60 -27.78 4.40 7.57
C ARG A 60 -26.90 3.17 7.82
N ARG A 61 -25.84 2.95 7.04
CA ARG A 61 -24.94 1.78 7.20
C ARG A 61 -23.48 2.15 6.85
N PRO A 62 -22.48 1.63 7.59
CA PRO A 62 -21.08 1.82 7.24
C PRO A 62 -20.75 1.17 5.89
N ASP A 63 -20.30 1.96 4.92
CA ASP A 63 -19.69 1.48 3.68
C ASP A 63 -18.17 1.33 3.90
N LEU A 64 -17.75 0.10 4.20
CA LEU A 64 -16.35 -0.23 4.42
C LEU A 64 -15.47 0.11 3.22
N THR A 65 -15.98 -0.07 2.00
CA THR A 65 -15.21 0.20 0.78
C THR A 65 -15.00 1.71 0.61
N ALA A 66 -15.97 2.55 0.99
CA ALA A 66 -15.83 4.01 0.93
C ALA A 66 -14.86 4.51 2.00
N ALA A 67 -14.93 3.94 3.20
CA ALA A 67 -13.99 4.22 4.28
C ALA A 67 -12.54 3.83 3.89
N LEU A 68 -12.33 2.64 3.33
CA LEU A 68 -11.04 2.19 2.82
C LEU A 68 -10.50 3.09 1.71
N ALA A 69 -11.35 3.46 0.74
CA ALA A 69 -10.95 4.34 -0.35
C ALA A 69 -10.47 5.71 0.17
N ARG A 70 -11.20 6.33 1.10
CA ARG A 70 -10.77 7.58 1.75
C ARG A 70 -9.48 7.42 2.54
N ALA A 71 -9.33 6.33 3.29
CA ALA A 71 -8.10 6.06 4.03
C ALA A 71 -6.90 5.91 3.09
N VAL A 72 -7.06 5.24 1.94
CA VAL A 72 -6.02 5.13 0.91
C VAL A 72 -5.72 6.48 0.27
N ILE A 73 -6.72 7.32 -0.02
CA ILE A 73 -6.50 8.69 -0.53
C ILE A 73 -5.69 9.51 0.48
N GLY A 74 -6.12 9.54 1.75
CA GLY A 74 -5.41 10.26 2.81
C GLY A 74 -3.99 9.75 3.01
N PHE A 75 -3.78 8.43 2.98
CA PHE A 75 -2.46 7.82 3.04
C PHE A 75 -1.57 8.23 1.84
N LEU A 76 -2.10 8.19 0.62
CA LEU A 76 -1.37 8.52 -0.60
C LEU A 76 -1.06 10.01 -0.72
N ALA A 77 -1.86 10.88 -0.11
CA ALA A 77 -1.63 12.32 -0.06
C ALA A 77 -0.83 12.75 1.19
N GLY A 78 -0.60 11.83 2.14
CA GLY A 78 0.04 12.09 3.42
C GLY A 78 1.55 11.83 3.42
N PRO A 79 2.23 12.16 4.53
CA PRO A 79 3.69 12.05 4.66
C PRO A 79 4.19 10.59 4.60
N ASP A 80 3.39 9.63 5.05
CA ASP A 80 3.76 8.21 5.01
C ASP A 80 3.91 7.65 3.58
N ARG A 81 3.39 8.36 2.58
CA ARG A 81 3.59 8.01 1.16
C ARG A 81 5.07 7.81 0.84
N GLU A 82 5.94 8.65 1.38
CA GLU A 82 7.38 8.61 1.09
C GLU A 82 8.09 7.40 1.71
N ARG A 83 7.49 6.80 2.74
CA ARG A 83 7.97 5.59 3.41
C ARG A 83 7.48 4.32 2.71
N LEU A 84 6.50 4.41 1.81
CA LEU A 84 5.93 3.25 1.12
C LEU A 84 6.97 2.55 0.22
N ARG A 85 7.13 1.24 0.38
CA ARG A 85 8.00 0.38 -0.44
C ARG A 85 7.28 -0.90 -0.85
N ALA A 86 7.70 -1.50 -1.95
CA ALA A 86 7.28 -2.85 -2.33
C ALA A 86 8.23 -3.89 -1.70
N CYS A 87 7.69 -5.03 -1.27
CA CYS A 87 8.49 -6.14 -0.78
C CYS A 87 8.85 -7.10 -1.93
N HIS A 88 10.14 -7.23 -2.24
CA HIS A 88 10.62 -8.07 -3.35
C HIS A 88 11.02 -9.48 -2.90
N ALA A 89 10.61 -9.91 -1.70
CA ALA A 89 10.90 -11.27 -1.26
C ALA A 89 10.17 -12.26 -2.15
N PRO A 90 10.75 -13.45 -2.42
CA PRO A 90 10.10 -14.47 -3.24
C PRO A 90 8.64 -14.72 -2.80
N ARG A 91 7.73 -14.66 -3.77
CA ARG A 91 6.27 -14.84 -3.61
C ARG A 91 5.58 -13.80 -2.70
N CYS A 92 6.24 -12.68 -2.38
CA CYS A 92 5.59 -11.59 -1.65
C CYS A 92 4.90 -10.63 -2.62
N VAL A 93 3.70 -10.19 -2.26
CA VAL A 93 2.89 -9.25 -3.05
C VAL A 93 2.61 -7.93 -2.32
N ARG A 94 3.23 -7.74 -1.15
CA ARG A 94 2.87 -6.68 -0.21
C ARG A 94 3.65 -5.40 -0.46
N TYR A 95 2.97 -4.29 -0.22
CA TYR A 95 3.60 -3.01 0.10
C TYR A 95 3.75 -2.86 1.62
N PHE A 96 4.72 -2.07 2.06
CA PHE A 96 4.97 -1.80 3.48
C PHE A 96 5.52 -0.40 3.69
N LEU A 97 5.39 0.11 4.92
CA LEU A 97 6.07 1.34 5.34
C LEU A 97 7.46 0.99 5.85
N LYS A 98 8.46 1.68 5.33
CA LYS A 98 9.84 1.59 5.77
C LYS A 98 9.98 2.37 7.07
N ASP A 99 10.11 1.65 8.18
CA ASP A 99 10.23 2.21 9.53
C ASP A 99 11.68 2.51 9.91
N HIS A 100 12.64 1.79 9.30
CA HIS A 100 14.07 2.03 9.52
C HIS A 100 14.88 1.98 8.20
N PRO A 101 16.01 2.71 8.09
CA PRO A 101 16.79 2.81 6.84
C PRO A 101 17.26 1.46 6.26
N ARG A 102 17.51 0.46 7.13
CA ARG A 102 17.93 -0.89 6.72
C ARG A 102 16.77 -1.87 6.40
N GLN A 103 15.50 -1.42 6.43
CA GLN A 103 14.36 -2.31 6.23
C GLN A 103 14.16 -2.55 4.73
N GLU A 104 14.49 -3.75 4.28
CA GLU A 104 14.32 -4.17 2.88
C GLU A 104 13.06 -5.01 2.67
N TRP A 105 12.49 -5.58 3.75
CA TRP A 105 11.41 -6.55 3.68
C TRP A 105 10.24 -6.15 4.58
N CYS A 106 9.01 -6.49 4.15
CA CYS A 106 7.83 -6.14 4.94
C CYS A 106 7.75 -6.85 6.30
N LYS A 107 8.40 -8.02 6.46
CA LYS A 107 8.47 -8.83 7.69
C LYS A 107 9.76 -9.67 7.71
N PRO A 108 10.28 -10.07 8.89
CA PRO A 108 11.47 -10.93 8.99
C PRO A 108 11.39 -12.23 8.17
N SER A 109 10.22 -12.88 8.13
CA SER A 109 10.01 -14.10 7.34
C SER A 109 10.23 -13.90 5.83
N CYS A 110 10.02 -12.68 5.31
CA CYS A 110 10.30 -12.35 3.92
C CYS A 110 11.81 -12.30 3.66
N GLY A 111 12.61 -11.77 4.61
CA GLY A 111 14.07 -11.81 4.56
C GLY A 111 14.61 -13.24 4.60
N ASN A 112 14.03 -14.12 5.43
CA ASN A 112 14.39 -15.55 5.45
C ASN A 112 14.12 -16.22 4.10
N ARG A 113 12.94 -15.99 3.49
CA ARG A 113 12.63 -16.52 2.14
C ARG A 113 13.63 -16.03 1.10
N ALA A 114 14.01 -14.75 1.14
CA ALA A 114 15.02 -14.21 0.23
C ALA A 114 16.38 -14.90 0.41
N ARG A 115 16.81 -15.14 1.66
CA ARG A 115 18.06 -15.87 1.96
C ARG A 115 18.03 -17.30 1.45
N VAL A 116 16.95 -18.04 1.72
CA VAL A 116 16.76 -19.43 1.24
C VAL A 116 16.77 -19.50 -0.28
N ALA A 117 16.06 -18.61 -0.97
CA ALA A 117 16.04 -18.60 -2.43
C ALA A 117 17.43 -18.32 -3.03
N ARG A 118 18.22 -17.41 -2.44
CA ARG A 118 19.61 -17.18 -2.87
C ARG A 118 20.48 -18.42 -2.66
N HIS A 119 20.32 -19.12 -1.54
CA HIS A 119 21.04 -20.37 -1.26
C HIS A 119 20.71 -21.46 -2.28
N GLN A 120 19.42 -21.65 -2.57
CA GLN A 120 18.95 -22.60 -3.57
C GLN A 120 19.49 -22.29 -4.97
N ARG A 121 19.48 -21.02 -5.40
CA ARG A 121 20.06 -20.61 -6.69
C ARG A 121 21.55 -20.91 -6.81
N ARG A 122 22.30 -20.82 -5.70
CA ARG A 122 23.75 -21.16 -5.67
C ARG A 122 24.00 -22.67 -5.71
N ARG A 123 23.03 -23.48 -5.27
CA ARG A 123 23.13 -24.94 -5.24
C ARG A 123 22.47 -25.63 -6.44
N ALA A 124 21.69 -24.91 -7.24
CA ALA A 124 21.16 -25.44 -8.48
C ALA A 124 22.34 -25.73 -9.42
N PRO A 125 22.46 -26.95 -9.98
CA PRO A 125 23.46 -27.23 -11.01
C PRO A 125 23.25 -26.24 -12.16
N ALA A 126 24.35 -25.74 -12.74
CA ALA A 126 24.26 -24.97 -13.97
C ALA A 126 23.48 -25.82 -14.98
N ALA A 127 22.36 -25.32 -15.49
CA ALA A 127 21.66 -25.97 -16.57
C ALA A 127 22.66 -26.05 -17.74
N GLY A 128 23.21 -27.25 -17.96
CA GLY A 128 24.04 -27.53 -19.12
C GLY A 128 23.24 -27.26 -20.39
N PRO A 129 23.90 -26.86 -21.49
CA PRO A 129 23.18 -26.55 -22.73
C PRO A 129 22.33 -27.75 -23.15
N LEU A 130 21.06 -27.50 -23.43
CA LEU A 130 20.18 -28.45 -24.10
C LEU A 130 20.71 -28.58 -25.54
N LEU A 131 21.27 -29.75 -25.86
CA LEU A 131 21.53 -30.18 -27.23
C LEU A 131 20.21 -30.62 -27.89
#